data_AF-A0AAV2B4S0-F1
#
_entry.id   AF-A0AAV2B4S0-F1
#
_cell.length_a   1.000
_cell.length_b   1.000
_cell.length_c   1.000
_cell.angle_alpha   90.00
_cell.angle_beta   90.00
_cell.angle_gamma   90.00
#
_symmetry.space_group_name_H-M   'P 1'
#
loop_
_entity.id
_entity.type
_entity.pdbx_description
1 polymer ?
#
loop_
_entity_poly.entity_id
_entity_poly.type
_entity_poly.pdbx_seq_one_letter_code
_entity_poly.pdbx_strand_id
1 'polypeptide(L)'
;MSRCLLLRKWMEEKRTEEDFVEDLWLPECDEDGSFKAKQVKKRKAICYNKQGTKLFGQEEPVYAKDMSCACSRHLDYLNQSMGISFNIHPQEHCTKTGDFERLQCIKDLCYCANPITGEVESRIVKTAYISKLPCYDKKLHGEGIQKECEKELQRLNRLHFFFLQKGLKIRESKDSKPQCNFDGTFAAKQCDLEE
;
A
#
# COMPACT_ATOMS: atom_id res chain seq x y z
N MET A 1 15.37 7.17 23.87
CA MET A 1 15.09 8.19 22.82
C MET A 1 14.65 7.43 21.57
N SER A 2 13.53 7.79 20.95
CA SER A 2 12.95 7.03 19.83
C SER A 2 13.79 7.14 18.55
N ARG A 3 13.62 6.19 17.62
CA ARG A 3 14.43 6.10 16.38
C ARG A 3 14.28 7.34 15.50
N CYS A 4 13.08 7.90 15.35
CA CYS A 4 12.86 9.10 14.53
C CYS A 4 13.53 10.33 15.14
N LEU A 5 13.36 10.57 16.44
CA LEU A 5 13.95 11.72 17.13
C LEU A 5 15.48 11.68 17.14
N LEU A 6 16.06 10.48 17.30
CA LEU A 6 17.50 10.28 17.19
C LEU A 6 18.01 10.58 15.78
N LEU A 7 17.34 10.04 14.75
CA LEU A 7 17.72 10.29 13.36
C LEU A 7 17.61 11.78 13.02
N ARG A 8 16.54 12.43 13.46
CA ARG A 8 16.33 13.86 13.27
C ARG A 8 17.48 14.67 13.88
N LYS A 9 17.78 14.44 15.16
CA LYS A 9 18.86 15.13 15.87
C LYS A 9 20.21 14.91 15.19
N TRP A 10 20.51 13.66 14.80
CA TRP A 10 21.74 13.33 14.09
C TRP A 10 21.84 14.06 12.74
N MET A 11 20.74 14.18 11.99
CA MET A 11 20.72 14.93 10.73
C MET A 11 20.83 16.44 10.92
N GLU A 12 20.27 16.98 12.01
CA GLU A 12 20.45 18.39 12.39
C GLU A 12 21.91 18.69 12.79
N GLU A 13 22.57 17.78 13.51
CA GLU A 13 23.99 17.91 13.93
C GLU A 13 24.97 17.74 12.78
N LYS A 14 24.67 16.87 11.82
CA LYS A 14 25.50 16.61 10.63
C LYS A 14 25.37 17.67 9.54
N ARG A 15 24.51 18.66 9.73
CA ARG A 15 24.31 19.76 8.80
C ARG A 15 25.64 20.52 8.62
N THR A 16 26.23 20.43 7.44
CA THR A 16 27.41 21.24 7.08
C THR A 16 26.95 22.56 6.45
N GLU A 17 27.81 23.59 6.46
CA GLU A 17 27.51 24.87 5.78
C GLU A 17 27.42 24.72 4.25
N GLU A 18 28.00 23.66 3.68
CA GLU A 18 27.99 23.33 2.25
C GLU A 18 26.73 22.56 1.82
N ASP A 19 25.96 22.02 2.75
CA ASP A 19 24.65 21.45 2.45
C ASP A 19 23.68 22.58 2.10
N PHE A 20 23.35 22.71 0.81
CA PHE A 20 22.25 23.58 0.39
C PHE A 20 20.99 23.19 1.17
N VAL A 21 20.50 24.13 1.98
CA VAL A 21 19.38 23.95 2.93
C VAL A 21 18.14 23.31 2.29
N GLU A 22 18.01 23.42 0.97
CA GLU A 22 16.89 22.86 0.22
C GLU A 22 16.93 21.33 0.02
N ASP A 23 18.09 20.68 0.06
CA ASP A 23 18.21 19.23 -0.20
C ASP A 23 18.20 18.39 1.10
N LEU A 24 18.34 19.04 2.26
CA LEU A 24 18.30 18.38 3.55
C LEU A 24 16.85 18.04 3.95
N TRP A 25 16.49 16.76 3.86
CA TRP A 25 15.24 16.26 4.42
C TRP A 25 15.41 15.97 5.90
N LEU A 26 14.61 16.60 6.77
CA LEU A 26 14.52 16.25 8.18
C LEU A 26 13.24 15.44 8.44
N PRO A 27 13.31 14.26 9.06
CA PRO A 27 12.13 13.46 9.31
C PRO A 27 11.21 14.16 10.31
N GLU A 28 9.92 14.08 10.02
CA GLU A 28 8.87 14.50 10.94
C GLU A 28 8.52 13.34 11.86
N CYS A 29 8.47 13.61 13.16
CA CYS A 29 8.14 12.60 14.16
C CYS A 29 6.79 12.91 14.82
N ASP A 30 6.07 11.85 15.21
CA ASP A 30 4.89 11.93 16.08
C ASP A 30 5.33 12.19 17.53
N GLU A 31 4.38 12.51 18.42
CA GLU A 31 4.64 12.79 19.84
C GLU A 31 5.28 11.60 20.59
N ASP A 32 4.92 10.37 20.20
CA ASP A 32 5.54 9.14 20.71
C ASP A 32 6.97 8.92 20.17
N GLY A 33 7.43 9.81 19.29
CA GLY A 33 8.73 9.77 18.66
C GLY A 33 8.84 8.73 17.54
N SER A 34 7.75 8.12 17.10
CA SER A 34 7.71 7.35 15.85
C SER A 34 7.73 8.27 14.62
N PHE A 35 7.93 7.72 13.43
CA PHE A 35 7.84 8.51 12.21
C PHE A 35 6.38 8.86 11.90
N LYS A 36 6.12 10.14 11.59
CA LYS A 36 4.82 10.53 11.04
C LYS A 36 4.50 9.72 9.79
N ALA A 37 3.21 9.39 9.61
CA ALA A 37 2.73 8.60 8.49
C ALA A 37 3.11 9.20 7.12
N LYS A 38 2.99 10.52 6.99
CA LYS A 38 3.41 11.28 5.82
C LYS A 38 4.75 11.96 6.11
N GLN A 39 5.73 11.71 5.25
CA GLN A 39 7.02 12.41 5.27
C GLN A 39 7.13 13.28 4.02
N VAL A 40 7.28 14.60 4.21
CA VAL A 40 7.44 15.54 3.09
C VAL A 40 8.92 15.72 2.79
N LYS A 41 9.32 15.34 1.59
CA LYS A 41 10.66 15.62 1.02
C LYS A 41 10.54 16.70 -0.06
N LYS A 42 11.67 17.28 -0.47
CA LYS A 42 11.73 18.37 -1.48
C LYS A 42 10.79 18.16 -2.68
N ARG A 43 10.79 16.95 -3.26
CA ARG A 43 10.04 16.64 -4.48
C ARG A 43 8.77 15.81 -4.28
N LYS A 44 8.60 15.16 -3.13
CA LYS A 44 7.51 14.20 -2.89
C LYS A 44 7.12 14.13 -1.42
N ALA A 45 5.83 14.02 -1.16
CA ALA A 45 5.32 13.43 0.06
C ALA A 45 5.22 11.91 -0.11
N ILE A 46 5.63 11.16 0.90
CA ILE A 46 5.75 9.70 0.84
C ILE A 46 5.22 9.10 2.14
N CYS A 47 4.54 7.95 2.05
CA CYS A 47 4.09 7.21 3.21
C CYS A 47 5.23 6.44 3.91
N TYR A 48 5.19 6.43 5.24
CA TYR A 48 6.13 5.74 6.11
C TYR A 48 5.38 4.98 7.20
N ASN A 49 5.93 3.84 7.62
CA ASN A 49 5.49 3.16 8.84
C ASN A 49 6.12 3.79 10.09
N LYS A 50 5.67 3.35 11.27
CA LYS A 50 6.15 3.88 12.56
C LYS A 50 7.67 3.71 12.75
N GLN A 51 8.27 2.72 12.11
CA GLN A 51 9.68 2.35 12.25
C GLN A 51 10.60 3.12 11.29
N GLY A 52 10.04 3.88 10.35
CA GLY A 52 10.80 4.66 9.36
C GLY A 52 11.04 3.93 8.04
N THR A 53 10.32 2.84 7.77
CA THR A 53 10.34 2.19 6.45
C THR A 53 9.38 2.90 5.51
N LYS A 54 9.83 3.18 4.29
CA LYS A 54 9.00 3.74 3.22
C LYS A 54 7.93 2.72 2.80
N LEU A 55 6.70 3.19 2.64
CA LEU A 55 5.55 2.42 2.17
C LEU A 55 5.10 2.88 0.77
N PHE A 56 4.17 2.13 0.19
CA PHE A 56 3.39 2.58 -0.96
C PHE A 56 2.59 3.85 -0.61
N GLY A 57 2.35 4.72 -1.59
CA GLY A 57 1.69 6.00 -1.38
C GLY A 57 2.65 7.18 -1.51
N GLN A 58 2.45 7.99 -2.55
CA GLN A 58 3.20 9.22 -2.76
C GLN A 58 2.37 10.26 -3.49
N GLU A 59 2.70 11.53 -3.29
CA GLU A 59 2.10 12.65 -4.02
C GLU A 59 3.09 13.81 -4.12
N GLU A 60 2.86 14.73 -5.05
CA GLU A 60 3.59 16.00 -5.05
C GLU A 60 3.28 16.81 -3.76
N PRO A 61 4.27 17.48 -3.14
CA PRO A 61 4.07 18.15 -1.85
C PRO A 61 2.90 19.14 -1.83
N VAL A 62 2.66 19.84 -2.95
CA VAL A 62 1.59 20.83 -3.09
C VAL A 62 0.19 20.20 -2.99
N TYR A 63 0.04 18.95 -3.45
CA TYR A 63 -1.24 18.22 -3.43
C TYR A 63 -1.35 17.24 -2.26
N ALA A 64 -0.29 17.08 -1.47
CA ALA A 64 -0.23 16.12 -0.37
C ALA A 64 -0.87 16.61 0.94
N LYS A 65 -1.65 17.69 0.91
CA LYS A 65 -2.27 18.26 2.12
C LYS A 65 -3.14 17.23 2.84
N ASP A 66 -4.04 16.59 2.09
CA ASP A 66 -5.04 15.65 2.63
C ASP A 66 -4.57 14.18 2.65
N MET A 67 -3.34 13.93 2.20
CA MET A 67 -2.69 12.62 2.26
C MET A 67 -2.47 12.18 3.71
N SER A 68 -3.10 11.06 4.11
CA SER A 68 -3.07 10.50 5.47
C SER A 68 -2.14 9.29 5.60
N CYS A 69 -1.93 8.53 4.52
CA CYS A 69 -1.19 7.27 4.51
C CYS A 69 -1.80 6.15 5.38
N ALA A 70 -3.06 6.29 5.80
CA ALA A 70 -3.70 5.39 6.74
C ALA A 70 -3.83 3.97 6.16
N CYS A 71 -4.26 3.84 4.90
CA CYS A 71 -4.40 2.54 4.24
C CYS A 71 -3.05 1.84 4.11
N SER A 72 -2.03 2.55 3.61
CA SER A 72 -0.70 1.95 3.47
C SER A 72 -0.13 1.44 4.79
N ARG A 73 -0.30 2.19 5.88
CA ARG A 73 0.12 1.75 7.21
C ARG A 73 -0.71 0.58 7.74
N HIS A 74 -2.00 0.57 7.45
CA HIS A 74 -2.88 -0.54 7.82
C HIS A 74 -2.44 -1.84 7.15
N LEU A 75 -2.27 -1.83 5.83
CA LEU A 75 -1.88 -3.03 5.09
C LEU A 75 -0.45 -3.48 5.42
N ASP A 76 0.49 -2.56 5.64
CA ASP A 76 1.83 -2.89 6.15
C ASP A 76 1.77 -3.62 7.50
N TYR A 77 0.95 -3.12 8.43
CA TYR A 77 0.74 -3.76 9.72
C TYR A 77 0.13 -5.16 9.59
N LEU A 78 -0.90 -5.32 8.76
CA LEU A 78 -1.51 -6.63 8.51
C LEU A 78 -0.50 -7.61 7.89
N ASN A 79 0.37 -7.15 6.99
CA ASN A 79 1.42 -7.96 6.36
C ASN A 79 2.44 -8.47 7.38
N GLN A 80 2.92 -7.58 8.24
CA GLN A 80 3.90 -7.93 9.26
C GLN A 80 3.31 -8.81 10.38
N SER A 81 2.06 -8.55 10.78
CA SER A 81 1.44 -9.21 11.94
C SER A 81 0.83 -10.57 11.62
N MET A 82 0.21 -10.72 10.45
CA MET A 82 -0.57 -11.91 10.11
C MET A 82 0.04 -12.74 8.99
N GLY A 83 1.15 -12.30 8.38
CA GLY A 83 1.79 -12.99 7.26
C GLY A 83 0.82 -13.24 6.10
N ILE A 84 -0.20 -12.38 5.98
CA ILE A 84 -1.24 -12.53 4.96
C ILE A 84 -0.54 -12.45 3.61
N SER A 85 -0.71 -13.48 2.78
CA SER A 85 -0.36 -13.39 1.37
C SER A 85 -1.33 -12.42 0.72
N PHE A 86 -0.99 -11.14 0.78
CA PHE A 86 -1.59 -10.08 -0.01
C PHE A 86 -1.71 -10.59 -1.46
N ASN A 87 -2.81 -10.25 -2.13
CA ASN A 87 -3.09 -10.49 -3.54
C ASN A 87 -3.71 -11.87 -3.92
N ILE A 88 -3.99 -12.80 -2.99
CA ILE A 88 -4.65 -14.08 -3.35
C ILE A 88 -6.18 -13.92 -3.50
N HIS A 89 -6.79 -13.00 -2.76
CA HIS A 89 -8.21 -12.67 -2.81
C HIS A 89 -8.40 -11.16 -2.96
N PRO A 90 -9.59 -10.66 -3.37
CA PRO A 90 -9.91 -9.24 -3.25
C PRO A 90 -9.55 -8.78 -1.84
N GLN A 91 -8.73 -7.75 -1.76
CA GLN A 91 -8.21 -7.18 -0.53
C GLN A 91 -8.54 -5.69 -0.53
N GLU A 92 -8.36 -5.07 0.63
CA GLU A 92 -8.49 -3.64 0.70
C GLU A 92 -7.45 -2.95 -0.21
N HIS A 93 -7.89 -1.92 -0.92
CA HIS A 93 -7.07 -1.16 -1.83
C HIS A 93 -6.81 0.24 -1.32
N CYS A 94 -5.56 0.66 -1.46
CA CYS A 94 -5.19 2.05 -1.25
C CYS A 94 -5.29 2.83 -2.56
N THR A 95 -5.55 4.12 -2.45
CA THR A 95 -5.30 5.08 -3.51
C THR A 95 -3.78 5.23 -3.73
N LYS A 96 -3.38 5.83 -4.86
CA LYS A 96 -1.96 6.15 -5.16
C LYS A 96 -1.25 6.99 -4.09
N THR A 97 -2.01 7.71 -3.25
CA THR A 97 -1.50 8.55 -2.16
C THR A 97 -1.38 7.78 -0.84
N GLY A 98 -1.86 6.53 -0.78
CA GLY A 98 -1.79 5.68 0.41
C GLY A 98 -2.98 5.81 1.36
N ASP A 99 -4.04 6.49 0.92
CA ASP A 99 -5.33 6.59 1.62
C ASP A 99 -6.26 5.45 1.18
N PHE A 100 -7.34 5.16 1.92
CA PHE A 100 -8.26 4.10 1.53
C PHE A 100 -9.05 4.49 0.27
N GLU A 101 -9.18 3.57 -0.69
CA GLU A 101 -10.22 3.70 -1.70
C GLU A 101 -11.61 3.71 -1.03
N ARG A 102 -12.55 4.46 -1.60
CA ARG A 102 -13.92 4.56 -1.05
C ARG A 102 -14.64 3.22 -1.04
N LEU A 103 -14.45 2.42 -2.09
CA LEU A 103 -15.01 1.09 -2.20
C LEU A 103 -13.94 0.09 -1.77
N GLN A 104 -14.21 -0.65 -0.70
CA GLN A 104 -13.31 -1.68 -0.19
C GLN A 104 -13.97 -3.04 -0.32
N CYS A 105 -13.17 -4.06 -0.62
CA CYS A 105 -13.64 -5.43 -0.66
C CYS A 105 -12.61 -6.38 -0.06
N ILE A 106 -13.06 -7.28 0.81
CA ILE A 106 -12.26 -8.34 1.38
C ILE A 106 -12.94 -9.66 1.04
N LYS A 107 -12.26 -10.50 0.26
CA LYS A 107 -12.81 -11.75 -0.30
C LYS A 107 -14.09 -11.48 -1.11
N ASP A 108 -15.24 -11.92 -0.61
CA ASP A 108 -16.55 -11.78 -1.25
C ASP A 108 -17.42 -10.70 -0.59
N LEU A 109 -16.87 -9.94 0.35
CA LEU A 109 -17.57 -8.88 1.08
C LEU A 109 -17.05 -7.51 0.68
N CYS A 110 -17.95 -6.55 0.48
CA CYS A 110 -17.63 -5.18 0.08
C CYS A 110 -18.38 -4.16 0.95
N TYR A 111 -17.76 -3.00 1.14
CA TYR A 111 -18.29 -1.89 1.92
C TYR A 111 -17.74 -0.56 1.41
N CYS A 112 -18.32 0.53 1.89
CA CYS A 112 -17.77 1.87 1.71
C CYS A 112 -16.91 2.22 2.91
N ALA A 113 -15.68 2.66 2.68
CA ALA A 113 -14.77 3.09 3.71
C ALA A 113 -14.59 4.61 3.68
N ASN A 114 -14.37 5.16 4.87
CA ASN A 114 -13.84 6.50 5.01
C ASN A 114 -12.40 6.53 4.44
N PRO A 115 -12.08 7.45 3.50
CA PRO A 115 -10.76 7.45 2.86
C PRO A 115 -9.59 7.68 3.82
N ILE A 116 -9.81 8.37 4.94
CA ILE A 116 -8.77 8.78 5.88
C ILE A 116 -8.65 7.80 7.04
N THR A 117 -9.78 7.31 7.58
CA THR A 117 -9.76 6.44 8.77
C THR A 117 -9.86 4.95 8.43
N GLY A 118 -10.38 4.61 7.26
CA GLY A 118 -10.73 3.23 6.90
C GLY A 118 -12.02 2.73 7.56
N GLU A 119 -12.70 3.56 8.35
CA GLU A 119 -13.94 3.18 9.02
C GLU A 119 -15.04 2.84 8.02
N VAL A 120 -15.87 1.86 8.37
CA VAL A 120 -16.98 1.41 7.54
C VAL A 120 -18.12 2.44 7.60
N GLU A 121 -18.41 3.10 6.48
CA GLU A 121 -19.45 4.14 6.34
C GLU A 121 -20.77 3.60 5.76
N SER A 122 -20.84 2.30 5.43
CA SER A 122 -22.04 1.70 4.83
C SER A 122 -22.30 0.28 5.34
N ARG A 123 -23.35 -0.36 4.82
CA ARG A 123 -23.56 -1.79 5.05
C ARG A 123 -22.48 -2.62 4.34
N ILE A 124 -22.13 -3.75 4.93
CA ILE A 124 -21.32 -4.77 4.27
C ILE A 124 -22.24 -5.63 3.41
N VAL A 125 -21.89 -5.81 2.14
CA VAL A 125 -22.66 -6.61 1.18
C VAL A 125 -21.76 -7.65 0.53
N LYS A 126 -22.35 -8.71 -0.02
CA LYS A 126 -21.59 -9.61 -0.91
C LYS A 126 -21.27 -8.91 -2.23
N THR A 127 -20.18 -9.31 -2.89
CA THR A 127 -19.78 -8.86 -4.23
C THR A 127 -20.94 -8.86 -5.23
N ALA A 128 -21.81 -9.88 -5.21
CA ALA A 128 -22.99 -9.97 -6.08
C ALA A 128 -23.99 -8.81 -5.91
N TYR A 129 -23.94 -8.10 -4.79
CA TYR A 129 -24.79 -6.96 -4.43
C TYR A 129 -24.00 -5.66 -4.32
N ILE A 130 -22.79 -5.57 -4.88
CA ILE A 130 -21.94 -4.37 -4.77
C ILE A 130 -22.60 -3.10 -5.31
N SER A 131 -23.47 -3.25 -6.33
CA SER A 131 -24.29 -2.16 -6.88
C SER A 131 -25.28 -1.54 -5.89
N LYS A 132 -25.43 -2.13 -4.71
CA LYS A 132 -26.26 -1.64 -3.61
C LYS A 132 -25.51 -0.73 -2.63
N LEU A 133 -24.21 -0.53 -2.83
CA LEU A 133 -23.38 0.38 -2.05
C LEU A 133 -23.40 1.79 -2.66
N PRO A 134 -23.49 2.85 -1.83
CA PRO A 134 -23.54 4.22 -2.32
C PRO A 134 -22.23 4.70 -2.97
N CYS A 135 -21.09 4.13 -2.58
CA CYS A 135 -19.77 4.44 -3.15
C CYS A 135 -19.47 3.67 -4.45
N TYR A 136 -20.31 2.72 -4.86
CA TYR A 136 -20.07 1.94 -6.07
C TYR A 136 -20.55 2.71 -7.32
N ASP A 137 -19.65 2.81 -8.29
CA ASP A 137 -19.92 3.34 -9.63
C ASP A 137 -19.40 2.37 -10.68
N LYS A 138 -20.28 1.86 -11.56
CA LYS A 138 -19.94 0.89 -12.60
C LYS A 138 -18.90 1.42 -13.60
N LYS A 139 -18.90 2.73 -13.90
CA LYS A 139 -17.94 3.33 -14.83
C LYS A 139 -16.54 3.45 -14.22
N LEU A 140 -16.48 3.80 -12.92
CA LEU A 140 -15.21 3.99 -12.23
C LEU A 140 -14.58 2.67 -11.79
N HIS A 141 -15.39 1.72 -11.33
CA HIS A 141 -14.90 0.45 -10.78
C HIS A 141 -14.94 -0.70 -11.79
N GLY A 142 -15.66 -0.55 -12.90
CA GLY A 142 -15.83 -1.62 -13.89
C GLY A 142 -16.77 -2.75 -13.42
N GLU A 143 -16.76 -3.86 -14.16
CA GLU A 143 -17.56 -5.05 -13.86
C GLU A 143 -16.89 -5.99 -12.84
N GLY A 144 -15.61 -5.78 -12.53
CA GLY A 144 -14.83 -6.63 -11.62
C GLY A 144 -14.15 -5.81 -10.53
N ILE A 145 -14.14 -6.35 -9.30
CA ILE A 145 -13.51 -5.75 -8.11
C ILE A 145 -11.98 -5.98 -8.12
N GLN A 146 -11.53 -7.02 -8.81
CA GLN A 146 -10.11 -7.37 -8.85
C GLN A 146 -9.32 -6.43 -9.72
N LYS A 147 -8.19 -5.99 -9.17
CA LYS A 147 -7.23 -5.13 -9.87
C LYS A 147 -6.33 -5.98 -10.75
N GLU A 148 -5.66 -5.34 -11.70
CA GLU A 148 -4.97 -6.04 -12.78
C GLU A 148 -3.85 -6.98 -12.30
N CYS A 149 -3.05 -6.55 -11.33
CA CYS A 149 -1.98 -7.39 -10.79
C CYS A 149 -2.54 -8.62 -10.05
N GLU A 150 -3.68 -8.46 -9.37
CA GLU A 150 -4.34 -9.56 -8.65
C GLU A 150 -4.92 -10.60 -9.60
N LYS A 151 -5.47 -10.18 -10.74
CA LYS A 151 -5.94 -11.10 -11.79
C LYS A 151 -4.80 -11.99 -12.28
N GLU A 152 -3.63 -11.39 -12.55
CA GLU A 152 -2.45 -12.15 -12.97
C GLU A 152 -1.94 -13.10 -11.89
N LEU A 153 -1.89 -12.65 -10.63
CA LEU A 153 -1.48 -13.53 -9.54
C LEU A 153 -2.45 -14.71 -9.35
N GLN A 154 -3.75 -14.47 -9.44
CA GLN A 154 -4.74 -15.54 -9.40
C GLN A 154 -4.62 -16.50 -10.58
N ARG A 155 -4.34 -15.99 -11.78
CA ARG A 155 -4.11 -16.80 -12.97
C ARG A 155 -2.92 -17.75 -12.76
N LEU A 156 -1.81 -17.22 -12.24
CA LEU A 156 -0.61 -18.02 -11.92
C LEU A 156 -0.88 -19.05 -10.83
N ASN A 157 -1.56 -18.67 -9.75
CA ASN A 157 -1.92 -19.61 -8.68
C ASN A 157 -2.80 -20.76 -9.18
N ARG A 158 -3.78 -20.47 -10.06
CA ARG A 158 -4.61 -21.51 -10.70
C ARG A 158 -3.78 -22.44 -11.58
N LEU A 159 -2.86 -21.88 -12.36
CA LEU A 159 -1.96 -22.66 -13.21
C LEU A 159 -1.08 -23.60 -12.37
N HIS A 160 -0.51 -23.09 -11.28
CA HIS A 160 0.34 -23.86 -10.38
C HIS A 160 -0.43 -24.99 -9.73
N PHE A 161 -1.63 -24.70 -9.24
CA PHE A 161 -2.53 -25.71 -8.70
C PHE A 161 -2.84 -26.81 -9.72
N PHE A 162 -3.14 -26.43 -10.97
CA PHE A 162 -3.41 -27.38 -12.05
C PHE A 162 -2.22 -28.32 -12.34
N PHE A 163 -1.00 -27.80 -12.41
CA PHE A 163 0.19 -28.61 -12.62
C PHE A 163 0.52 -29.49 -11.40
N LEU A 164 0.35 -28.96 -10.18
CA LEU A 164 0.53 -29.71 -8.94
C LEU A 164 -0.39 -30.93 -8.87
N GLN A 165 -1.66 -30.79 -9.28
CA GLN A 165 -2.60 -31.92 -9.37
C GLN A 165 -2.17 -33.00 -10.36
N LYS A 166 -1.29 -32.67 -11.32
CA LYS A 166 -0.70 -33.61 -12.28
C LYS A 166 0.67 -34.15 -11.85
N GLY A 167 1.12 -33.86 -10.63
CA GLY A 167 2.43 -34.25 -10.13
C GLY A 167 3.59 -33.43 -10.69
N LEU A 168 3.31 -32.34 -11.40
CA LEU A 168 4.32 -31.44 -11.96
C LEU A 168 4.50 -30.22 -11.05
N LYS A 169 5.74 -29.96 -10.63
CA LYS A 169 6.09 -28.73 -9.90
C LYS A 169 6.70 -27.74 -10.89
N ILE A 170 6.05 -26.60 -11.07
CA ILE A 170 6.67 -25.47 -11.79
C ILE A 170 7.82 -24.96 -10.94
N ARG A 171 9.03 -24.89 -11.52
CA ARG A 171 10.16 -24.20 -10.89
C ARG A 171 9.87 -22.71 -10.93
N GLU A 172 9.53 -22.15 -9.77
CA GLU A 172 9.42 -20.71 -9.57
C GLU A 172 10.82 -20.11 -9.39
N SER A 173 11.17 -19.10 -10.18
CA SER A 173 12.11 -18.07 -9.74
C SER A 173 11.37 -17.09 -8.82
N LYS A 174 12.10 -16.32 -8.00
CA LYS A 174 11.51 -15.21 -7.23
C LYS A 174 10.73 -14.22 -8.12
N ASP A 175 11.15 -14.08 -9.37
CA ASP A 175 10.54 -13.19 -10.36
C ASP A 175 9.30 -13.78 -11.05
N SER A 176 8.95 -15.03 -10.76
CA SER A 176 7.82 -15.72 -11.41
C SER A 176 6.46 -15.27 -10.88
N LYS A 177 6.40 -14.60 -9.72
CA LYS A 177 5.16 -14.06 -9.13
C LYS A 177 5.15 -12.54 -9.25
N PRO A 178 4.09 -11.94 -9.84
CA PRO A 178 4.01 -10.50 -9.96
C PRO A 178 3.95 -9.87 -8.57
N GLN A 179 4.73 -8.81 -8.39
CA GLN A 179 4.72 -7.99 -7.19
C GLN A 179 3.64 -6.92 -7.33
N CYS A 180 2.63 -6.92 -6.45
CA CYS A 180 1.55 -5.95 -6.51
C CYS A 180 1.74 -4.83 -5.49
N ASN A 181 1.36 -3.62 -5.87
CA ASN A 181 1.20 -2.48 -4.97
C ASN A 181 -0.13 -2.58 -4.21
N PHE A 182 -0.28 -1.77 -3.16
CA PHE A 182 -1.51 -1.71 -2.36
C PHE A 182 -2.73 -1.13 -3.09
N ASP A 183 -2.55 -0.46 -4.24
CA ASP A 183 -3.66 -0.06 -5.13
C ASP A 183 -4.05 -1.17 -6.13
N GLY A 184 -3.38 -2.33 -6.05
CA GLY A 184 -3.57 -3.47 -6.95
C GLY A 184 -2.95 -3.29 -8.35
N THR A 185 -2.15 -2.24 -8.56
CA THR A 185 -1.28 -2.12 -9.74
C THR A 185 -0.01 -2.95 -9.59
N PHE A 186 0.73 -3.13 -10.68
CA PHE A 186 2.05 -3.75 -10.62
C PHE A 186 3.05 -2.83 -9.93
N ALA A 187 3.84 -3.38 -9.00
CA ALA A 187 4.97 -2.68 -8.42
C ALA A 187 6.00 -2.30 -9.49
N ALA A 188 6.68 -1.18 -9.31
CA ALA A 188 7.67 -0.72 -10.30
C ALA A 188 8.87 -1.69 -10.44
N LYS A 189 9.19 -2.43 -9.38
CA LYS A 189 10.20 -3.48 -9.39
C LYS A 189 9.50 -4.84 -9.36
N GLN A 190 9.61 -5.61 -10.45
CA GLN A 190 9.03 -6.95 -10.57
C GLN A 190 10.05 -8.07 -10.41
N CYS A 191 11.33 -7.77 -10.66
CA CYS A 191 12.41 -8.74 -10.56
C CYS A 191 13.45 -8.28 -9.54
N ASP A 192 14.04 -9.23 -8.82
CA ASP A 192 15.32 -8.99 -8.17
C ASP A 192 16.41 -9.20 -9.24
N LEU A 193 17.20 -8.17 -9.55
CA LEU A 193 18.46 -8.41 -10.24
C LEU A 193 19.27 -9.30 -9.30
N GLU A 194 19.55 -10.54 -9.71
CA GLU A 194 20.50 -11.38 -9.01
C GLU A 194 21.82 -10.59 -8.87
N GLU A 195 22.28 -10.38 -7.63
CA GLU A 195 23.68 -10.02 -7.33
C GLU A 195 24.56 -11.26 -7.40
#